data_AF-A0A871Y7N0-F1
#
_entry.id   AF-A0A871Y7N0-F1
#
_cell.length_a   1.000
_cell.length_b   1.000
_cell.length_c   1.000
_cell.angle_alpha   90.00
_cell.angle_beta   90.00
_cell.angle_gamma   90.00
#
_symmetry.space_group_name_H-M   'P 1'
#
loop_
_entity.id
_entity.type
_entity.pdbx_description
1 polymer ?
#
loop_
_entity_poly.entity_id
_entity_poly.type
_entity_poly.pdbx_seq_one_letter_code
_entity_poly.pdbx_strand_id
1 'polypeptide(L)'
;MIIVRRFFAVLLAILLVVLFVPLMLVSQVNNTVANPNFYTDQLRKADMYNFVSAQILPAMIEQVDTSSGAASNLDWAKPQLTQIAQQSVPPAWLQFTTEQAINAVIPYMAGDADHFTITIQLKDRVPATAQAIKTALADPVFFNRIYNESLVDVLVSAVEGQDLPLPLTSTELESLILQICPPDWVRTQLNATVDSLSGYLTGTQSAVSIRINLMERMAAAQTAVTDVMKKQALYDYMMDKVVAPAVQAQLGTAALPYGITLTSTEVSTIVKQSLPLSWYQGQVSSVVSQIFGYFKGTTNSLALSVSVADRKSAVINAVSQTADTKLEAMINKLPTVPPAQFATMIVNLPANTLPAARPAGVSYADIKTQLKINISDLVTPIVNQAVPDQFTIPDKTVREAFGGTATGGSDPLTQARQYVMNGYVISSDQFASSPDISQSLVDMRDKVNKGFTLTDADMTTSEPTDMLDMSVVRDSFLEARPWMFLTWLIPLLLILAIGFLGGRDWGSRLLWAGVPLLICGILSAIVSGPVAAIASNEAIKQLPSNMFADSGLSLQLQSLLDAKVTALVQTTISSFFSGLLITSIVIAVASIAAIVGGAILHARRKQGAAS
;
A
#
# COMPACT_ATOMS: atom_id res chain seq x y z
N MET A 1 -27.17 -82.23 29.94
CA MET A 1 -27.32 -81.36 28.74
C MET A 1 -27.39 -79.85 29.03
N ILE A 2 -28.13 -79.37 30.04
CA ILE A 2 -28.29 -77.92 30.30
C ILE A 2 -26.98 -77.23 30.72
N ILE A 3 -26.15 -77.91 31.53
CA ILE A 3 -24.86 -77.40 32.00
C ILE A 3 -23.90 -77.15 30.82
N VAL A 4 -23.84 -78.10 29.88
CA VAL A 4 -23.00 -78.00 28.67
C VAL A 4 -23.41 -76.81 27.80
N ARG A 5 -24.71 -76.60 27.55
CA ARG A 5 -25.20 -75.46 26.77
C ARG A 5 -24.87 -74.10 27.40
N ARG A 6 -24.99 -73.99 28.73
CA ARG A 6 -24.64 -72.76 29.45
C ARG A 6 -23.13 -72.52 29.48
N PHE A 7 -22.33 -73.58 29.59
CA PHE A 7 -20.88 -73.49 29.50
C PHE A 7 -20.43 -72.90 28.14
N PHE A 8 -20.98 -73.40 27.03
CA PHE A 8 -20.73 -72.83 25.71
C PHE A 8 -21.23 -71.38 25.56
N ALA A 9 -22.39 -71.05 26.13
CA ALA A 9 -22.90 -69.66 26.10
C ALA A 9 -21.96 -68.68 26.82
N VAL A 10 -21.35 -69.10 27.94
CA VAL A 10 -20.36 -68.29 28.67
C VAL A 10 -19.07 -68.13 27.86
N LEU A 11 -18.58 -69.19 27.21
CA LEU A 11 -17.40 -69.12 26.34
C LEU A 11 -17.62 -68.17 25.16
N LEU A 12 -18.80 -68.23 24.53
CA LEU A 12 -19.19 -67.31 23.46
C LEU A 12 -19.36 -65.88 23.96
N ALA A 13 -19.85 -65.68 25.20
CA ALA A 13 -19.94 -64.34 25.80
C ALA A 13 -18.56 -63.73 26.05
N ILE A 14 -17.57 -64.51 26.48
CA ILE A 14 -16.18 -64.06 26.62
C ILE A 14 -15.61 -63.70 25.25
N LEU A 15 -15.83 -64.55 24.24
CA LEU A 15 -15.40 -64.27 22.86
C LEU A 15 -16.03 -62.99 22.31
N LEU A 16 -17.33 -62.78 22.56
CA LEU A 16 -18.05 -61.56 22.18
C LEU A 16 -17.39 -60.33 22.80
N VAL A 17 -17.11 -60.34 24.10
CA VAL A 17 -16.48 -59.21 24.81
C VAL A 17 -15.11 -58.87 24.21
N VAL A 18 -14.29 -59.89 23.93
CA VAL A 18 -12.95 -59.69 23.35
C VAL A 18 -13.04 -59.12 21.92
N LEU A 19 -14.00 -59.57 21.12
CA LEU A 19 -14.18 -59.14 19.74
C LEU A 19 -14.83 -57.75 19.63
N PHE A 20 -15.68 -57.39 20.59
CA PHE A 20 -16.54 -56.20 20.50
C PHE A 20 -15.77 -54.89 20.57
N VAL A 21 -14.74 -54.81 21.42
CA VAL A 21 -13.95 -53.57 21.60
C VAL A 21 -13.15 -53.20 20.34
N PRO A 22 -12.41 -54.13 19.69
CA PRO A 22 -11.80 -53.86 18.38
C PRO A 22 -12.80 -53.45 17.31
N LEU A 23 -13.98 -54.07 17.28
CA LEU A 23 -15.03 -53.74 16.30
C LEU A 23 -15.58 -52.31 16.50
N MET A 24 -15.80 -51.90 17.75
CA MET A 24 -16.16 -50.53 18.10
C MET A 24 -15.12 -49.53 17.58
N LEU A 25 -13.83 -49.82 17.78
CA LEU A 25 -12.74 -48.96 17.32
C LEU A 25 -12.72 -48.84 15.80
N VAL A 26 -12.83 -49.95 15.06
CA VAL A 26 -12.88 -49.94 13.59
C VAL A 26 -14.10 -49.16 13.08
N SER A 27 -15.27 -49.35 13.72
CA SER A 27 -16.48 -48.60 13.37
C SER A 27 -16.33 -47.11 13.66
N GLN A 28 -15.63 -46.74 14.74
CA GLN A 28 -15.38 -45.35 15.09
C GLN A 28 -14.42 -44.70 14.10
N VAL A 29 -13.35 -45.41 13.68
CA VAL A 29 -12.45 -44.97 12.61
C VAL A 29 -13.23 -44.63 11.35
N ASN A 30 -14.17 -45.48 10.93
CA ASN A 30 -15.02 -45.20 9.77
C ASN A 30 -15.90 -43.95 9.99
N ASN A 31 -16.52 -43.81 11.17
CA ASN A 31 -17.41 -42.68 11.47
C ASN A 31 -16.69 -41.33 11.63
N THR A 32 -15.36 -41.34 11.84
CA THR A 32 -14.55 -40.12 11.99
C THR A 32 -13.69 -39.85 10.76
N VAL A 33 -12.86 -40.81 10.33
CA VAL A 33 -11.85 -40.60 9.28
C VAL A 33 -12.50 -40.38 7.91
N ALA A 34 -13.61 -41.06 7.63
CA ALA A 34 -14.37 -40.84 6.40
C ALA A 34 -15.35 -39.66 6.48
N ASN A 35 -15.46 -38.98 7.63
CA ASN A 35 -16.45 -37.93 7.83
C ASN A 35 -15.79 -36.54 7.82
N PRO A 36 -16.01 -35.71 6.78
CA PRO A 36 -15.39 -34.40 6.70
C PRO A 36 -15.79 -33.47 7.86
N ASN A 37 -17.02 -33.60 8.36
CA ASN A 37 -17.52 -32.76 9.47
C ASN A 37 -16.71 -32.96 10.75
N PHE A 38 -16.15 -34.16 10.97
CA PHE A 38 -15.31 -34.42 12.13
C PHE A 38 -14.10 -33.47 12.15
N TYR A 39 -13.41 -33.32 11.02
CA TYR A 39 -12.23 -32.47 10.87
C TYR A 39 -12.58 -30.99 10.96
N THR A 40 -13.63 -30.54 10.26
CA THR A 40 -14.06 -29.14 10.31
C THR A 40 -14.47 -28.73 11.73
N ASP A 41 -15.12 -29.62 12.48
CA ASP A 41 -15.48 -29.37 13.88
C ASP A 41 -14.26 -29.29 14.78
N GLN A 42 -13.21 -30.09 14.55
CA GLN A 42 -11.97 -29.97 15.33
C GLN A 42 -11.27 -28.64 15.06
N LEU A 43 -11.20 -28.19 13.80
CA LEU A 43 -10.61 -26.89 13.46
C LEU A 43 -11.36 -25.72 14.09
N ARG A 44 -12.70 -25.79 14.13
CA ARG A 44 -13.55 -24.81 14.83
C ARG A 44 -13.34 -24.84 16.35
N LYS A 45 -13.38 -26.03 16.97
CA LYS A 45 -13.17 -26.20 18.43
C LYS A 45 -11.78 -25.72 18.87
N ALA A 46 -10.77 -25.96 18.05
CA ALA A 46 -9.41 -25.50 18.27
C ALA A 46 -9.21 -24.02 17.89
N ASP A 47 -10.24 -23.31 17.42
CA ASP A 47 -10.18 -21.91 17.03
C ASP A 47 -9.06 -21.61 16.01
N MET A 48 -8.87 -22.52 15.05
CA MET A 48 -7.74 -22.48 14.11
C MET A 48 -7.81 -21.28 13.17
N TYR A 49 -9.00 -20.89 12.73
CA TYR A 49 -9.15 -19.80 11.77
C TYR A 49 -8.82 -18.44 12.38
N ASN A 50 -9.22 -18.21 13.64
CA ASN A 50 -8.85 -17.02 14.38
C ASN A 50 -7.36 -17.05 14.74
N PHE A 51 -6.80 -18.20 15.12
CA PHE A 51 -5.37 -18.35 15.36
C PHE A 51 -4.52 -17.96 14.14
N VAL A 52 -4.87 -18.45 12.94
CA VAL A 52 -4.17 -18.10 11.70
C VAL A 52 -4.26 -16.60 11.43
N SER A 53 -5.47 -16.03 11.52
CA SER A 53 -5.67 -14.60 11.24
C SER A 53 -5.03 -13.67 12.28
N ALA A 54 -5.04 -14.05 13.56
CA ALA A 54 -4.66 -13.17 14.68
C ALA A 54 -3.22 -13.37 15.14
N GLN A 55 -2.60 -14.51 14.86
CA GLN A 55 -1.24 -14.82 15.32
C GLN A 55 -0.29 -15.12 14.16
N ILE A 56 -0.72 -15.92 13.18
CA ILE A 56 0.17 -16.29 12.06
C ILE A 56 0.35 -15.13 11.08
N LEU A 57 -0.73 -14.50 10.60
CA LEU A 57 -0.62 -13.39 9.65
C LEU A 57 0.26 -12.23 10.16
N PRO A 58 0.09 -11.71 11.40
CA PRO A 58 0.98 -10.67 11.92
C PRO A 58 2.44 -11.14 12.03
N ALA A 59 2.68 -12.36 12.51
CA ALA A 59 4.02 -12.90 12.66
C ALA A 59 4.75 -13.12 11.32
N MET A 60 4.00 -13.42 10.25
CA MET A 60 4.54 -13.49 8.89
C MET A 60 4.93 -12.11 8.36
N ILE A 61 4.12 -11.09 8.63
CA ILE A 61 4.40 -9.70 8.22
C ILE A 61 5.61 -9.14 8.96
N GLU A 62 5.77 -9.51 10.24
CA GLU A 62 6.94 -9.10 11.02
C GLU A 62 8.26 -9.65 10.46
N GLN A 63 8.20 -10.84 9.84
CA GLN A 63 9.36 -11.51 9.22
C GLN A 63 9.71 -11.00 7.83
N VAL A 64 8.85 -10.18 7.20
CA VAL A 64 9.19 -9.55 5.92
C VAL A 64 10.40 -8.64 6.14
N ASP A 65 11.50 -8.97 5.47
CA ASP A 65 12.72 -8.19 5.52
C ASP A 65 12.49 -6.84 4.81
N THR A 66 12.36 -5.79 5.61
CA THR A 66 12.21 -4.39 5.18
C THR A 66 13.56 -3.69 5.04
N SER A 67 14.69 -4.41 5.15
CA SER A 67 16.04 -3.84 5.08
C SER A 67 16.64 -3.81 3.67
N SER A 68 15.98 -4.43 2.67
CA SER A 68 16.44 -4.45 1.28
C SER A 68 15.32 -4.20 0.24
N GLY A 69 15.67 -3.58 -0.90
CA GLY A 69 14.75 -3.31 -2.02
C GLY A 69 13.84 -2.08 -1.85
N ALA A 70 12.75 -2.00 -2.63
CA ALA A 70 11.78 -0.89 -2.60
C ALA A 70 10.99 -0.77 -1.27
N ALA A 71 11.16 -1.75 -0.37
CA ALA A 71 10.59 -1.79 0.98
C ALA A 71 11.57 -1.33 2.06
N SER A 72 12.78 -0.89 1.68
CA SER A 72 13.76 -0.30 2.60
C SER A 72 13.08 0.78 3.44
N ASN A 73 13.04 0.61 4.77
CA ASN A 73 12.45 1.55 5.74
C ASN A 73 10.90 1.54 5.86
N LEU A 74 10.23 0.40 5.60
CA LEU A 74 8.77 0.24 5.79
C LEU A 74 8.36 -0.43 7.12
N ASP A 75 9.25 -0.58 8.10
CA ASP A 75 8.92 -1.18 9.40
C ASP A 75 7.74 -0.48 10.09
N TRP A 76 7.65 0.84 9.91
CA TRP A 76 6.56 1.63 10.44
C TRP A 76 5.19 1.30 9.85
N ALA A 77 5.14 0.68 8.67
CA ALA A 77 3.92 0.30 7.98
C ALA A 77 3.43 -1.10 8.38
N LYS A 78 4.25 -1.91 9.07
CA LYS A 78 3.90 -3.27 9.51
C LYS A 78 2.56 -3.37 10.26
N PRO A 79 2.19 -2.44 11.17
CA PRO A 79 0.89 -2.49 11.84
C PRO A 79 -0.28 -2.35 10.86
N GLN A 80 -0.20 -1.44 9.90
CA GLN A 80 -1.25 -1.22 8.90
C GLN A 80 -1.26 -2.34 7.86
N LEU A 81 -0.11 -2.88 7.46
CA LEU A 81 -0.03 -4.07 6.61
C LEU A 81 -0.71 -5.26 7.28
N THR A 82 -0.54 -5.42 8.61
CA THR A 82 -1.23 -6.44 9.40
C THR A 82 -2.74 -6.26 9.36
N GLN A 83 -3.22 -5.03 9.57
CA GLN A 83 -4.65 -4.72 9.47
C GLN A 83 -5.19 -4.99 8.06
N ILE A 84 -4.45 -4.61 7.02
CA ILE A 84 -4.82 -4.87 5.62
C ILE A 84 -4.93 -6.37 5.36
N ALA A 85 -3.95 -7.17 5.81
CA ALA A 85 -3.97 -8.61 5.65
C ALA A 85 -5.15 -9.27 6.38
N GLN A 86 -5.42 -8.88 7.63
CA GLN A 86 -6.55 -9.38 8.43
C GLN A 86 -7.91 -9.06 7.80
N GLN A 87 -8.07 -7.86 7.23
CA GLN A 87 -9.31 -7.47 6.54
C GLN A 87 -9.45 -8.16 5.17
N SER A 88 -8.34 -8.41 4.49
CA SER A 88 -8.31 -9.13 3.21
C SER A 88 -8.68 -10.60 3.38
N VAL A 89 -8.18 -11.22 4.44
CA VAL A 89 -8.27 -12.66 4.72
C VAL A 89 -8.92 -12.87 6.10
N PRO A 90 -10.23 -12.58 6.25
CA PRO A 90 -10.89 -12.71 7.53
C PRO A 90 -11.06 -14.19 7.94
N PRO A 91 -11.16 -14.50 9.25
CA PRO A 91 -11.34 -15.87 9.75
C PRO A 91 -12.50 -16.63 9.08
N ALA A 92 -13.61 -15.95 8.81
CA ALA A 92 -14.77 -16.57 8.14
C ALA A 92 -14.47 -17.02 6.70
N TRP A 93 -13.60 -16.29 5.98
CA TRP A 93 -13.19 -16.70 4.63
C TRP A 93 -12.19 -17.86 4.69
N LEU A 94 -11.24 -17.82 5.64
CA LEU A 94 -10.33 -18.95 5.88
C LEU A 94 -11.11 -20.21 6.23
N GLN A 95 -12.12 -20.08 7.10
CA GLN A 95 -13.03 -21.15 7.46
C GLN A 95 -13.73 -21.72 6.22
N PHE A 96 -14.45 -20.89 5.47
CA PHE A 96 -15.18 -21.34 4.29
C PHE A 96 -14.28 -22.07 3.29
N THR A 97 -13.10 -21.50 2.99
CA THR A 97 -12.15 -22.06 2.01
C THR A 97 -11.53 -23.37 2.49
N THR A 98 -11.10 -23.42 3.76
CA THR A 98 -10.49 -24.63 4.34
C THR A 98 -11.51 -25.76 4.46
N GLU A 99 -12.74 -25.45 4.90
CA GLU A 99 -13.80 -26.45 5.02
C GLU A 99 -14.27 -26.95 3.66
N GLN A 100 -14.31 -26.10 2.63
CA GLN A 100 -14.56 -26.55 1.27
C GLN A 100 -13.48 -27.52 0.79
N ALA A 101 -12.21 -27.23 1.08
CA ALA A 101 -11.11 -28.12 0.74
C ALA A 101 -11.22 -29.48 1.45
N ILE A 102 -11.52 -29.49 2.76
CA ILE A 102 -11.74 -30.72 3.54
C ILE A 102 -12.94 -31.51 2.99
N ASN A 103 -14.03 -30.83 2.66
CA ASN A 103 -15.23 -31.45 2.08
C ASN A 103 -14.98 -32.05 0.68
N ALA A 104 -13.93 -31.62 -0.02
CA ALA A 104 -13.51 -32.22 -1.29
C ALA A 104 -12.55 -33.40 -1.10
N VAL A 105 -11.55 -33.24 -0.21
CA VAL A 105 -10.46 -34.21 -0.03
C VAL A 105 -10.89 -35.44 0.78
N ILE A 106 -11.64 -35.26 1.88
CA ILE A 106 -12.01 -36.39 2.76
C ILE A 106 -12.89 -37.43 2.02
N PRO A 107 -13.95 -37.07 1.28
CA PRO A 107 -14.74 -38.05 0.52
C PRO A 107 -13.92 -38.79 -0.53
N TYR A 108 -12.96 -38.12 -1.18
CA TYR A 108 -12.04 -38.76 -2.12
C TYR A 108 -11.16 -39.81 -1.43
N MET A 109 -10.52 -39.46 -0.31
CA MET A 109 -9.72 -40.41 0.48
C MET A 109 -10.56 -41.57 1.03
N ALA A 110 -11.82 -41.31 1.39
CA ALA A 110 -12.75 -42.33 1.86
C ALA A 110 -13.30 -43.24 0.74
N GLY A 111 -13.02 -42.91 -0.53
CA GLY A 111 -13.53 -43.63 -1.69
C GLY A 111 -14.99 -43.33 -2.05
N ASP A 112 -15.58 -42.26 -1.49
CA ASP A 112 -16.91 -41.77 -1.85
C ASP A 112 -16.90 -40.88 -3.10
N ALA A 113 -15.72 -40.37 -3.49
CA ALA A 113 -15.52 -39.60 -4.71
C ALA A 113 -14.31 -40.14 -5.49
N ASP A 114 -14.42 -40.17 -6.82
CA ASP A 114 -13.35 -40.68 -7.69
C ASP A 114 -12.22 -39.68 -7.92
N HIS A 115 -12.55 -38.38 -7.86
CA HIS A 115 -11.67 -37.24 -8.05
C HIS A 115 -12.04 -36.12 -7.07
N PHE A 116 -11.12 -35.19 -6.82
CA PHE A 116 -11.42 -33.97 -6.09
C PHE A 116 -10.86 -32.75 -6.81
N THR A 117 -11.48 -31.60 -6.59
CA THR A 117 -10.98 -30.32 -7.07
C THR A 117 -11.19 -29.28 -5.99
N ILE A 118 -10.10 -28.67 -5.54
CA ILE A 118 -10.13 -27.54 -4.61
C ILE A 118 -9.90 -26.28 -5.44
N THR A 119 -10.80 -25.31 -5.37
CA THR A 119 -10.64 -24.02 -6.06
C THR A 119 -10.66 -22.89 -5.05
N ILE A 120 -9.49 -22.31 -4.77
CA ILE A 120 -9.38 -21.12 -3.92
C ILE A 120 -9.62 -19.89 -4.78
N GLN A 121 -10.80 -19.28 -4.60
CA GLN A 121 -11.20 -18.08 -5.32
C GLN A 121 -10.60 -16.83 -4.68
N LEU A 122 -9.73 -16.13 -5.42
CA LEU A 122 -9.11 -14.88 -4.98
C LEU A 122 -9.80 -13.64 -5.54
N LYS A 123 -10.69 -13.80 -6.52
CA LYS A 123 -11.39 -12.69 -7.18
C LYS A 123 -12.10 -11.76 -6.19
N ASP A 124 -12.77 -12.31 -5.19
CA ASP A 124 -13.47 -11.52 -4.17
C ASP A 124 -12.54 -10.96 -3.09
N ARG A 125 -11.31 -11.47 -3.01
CA ARG A 125 -10.30 -10.97 -2.05
C ARG A 125 -9.67 -9.68 -2.54
N VAL A 126 -9.50 -9.50 -3.85
CA VAL A 126 -8.89 -8.28 -4.42
C VAL A 126 -9.68 -7.01 -4.09
N PRO A 127 -11.02 -6.94 -4.23
CA PRO A 127 -11.80 -5.78 -3.78
C PRO A 127 -11.74 -5.57 -2.26
N ALA A 128 -11.73 -6.66 -1.47
CA ALA A 128 -11.61 -6.57 -0.01
C ALA A 128 -10.25 -5.98 0.40
N THR A 129 -9.15 -6.42 -0.22
CA THR A 129 -7.82 -5.85 -0.03
C THR A 129 -7.75 -4.39 -0.47
N ALA A 130 -8.33 -4.06 -1.62
CA ALA A 130 -8.40 -2.67 -2.08
C ALA A 130 -9.11 -1.78 -1.06
N GLN A 131 -10.24 -2.24 -0.50
CA GLN A 131 -10.96 -1.50 0.53
C GLN A 131 -10.16 -1.39 1.84
N ALA A 132 -9.43 -2.43 2.21
CA ALA A 132 -8.57 -2.42 3.39
C ALA A 132 -7.41 -1.42 3.24
N ILE A 133 -6.77 -1.36 2.07
CA ILE A 133 -5.74 -0.37 1.75
C ILE A 133 -6.32 1.05 1.84
N LYS A 134 -7.49 1.33 1.25
CA LYS A 134 -8.13 2.64 1.36
C LYS A 134 -8.48 3.02 2.80
N THR A 135 -8.88 2.05 3.61
CA THR A 135 -9.16 2.26 5.04
C THR A 135 -7.87 2.63 5.78
N ALA A 136 -6.75 1.97 5.49
CA ALA A 136 -5.45 2.35 6.03
C ALA A 136 -5.03 3.75 5.56
N LEU A 137 -5.23 4.09 4.28
CA LEU A 137 -4.95 5.44 3.75
C LEU A 137 -5.85 6.54 4.32
N ALA A 138 -7.00 6.19 4.89
CA ALA A 138 -7.88 7.11 5.59
C ALA A 138 -7.39 7.40 7.03
N ASP A 139 -6.52 6.55 7.60
CA ASP A 139 -5.90 6.81 8.89
C ASP A 139 -4.94 8.01 8.79
N PRO A 140 -5.18 9.10 9.54
CA PRO A 140 -4.38 10.32 9.42
C PRO A 140 -2.91 10.12 9.79
N VAL A 141 -2.60 9.23 10.73
CA VAL A 141 -1.22 8.99 11.20
C VAL A 141 -0.44 8.26 10.12
N PHE A 142 -1.00 7.17 9.60
CA PHE A 142 -0.40 6.39 8.51
C PHE A 142 -0.22 7.24 7.24
N PHE A 143 -1.27 7.96 6.85
CA PHE A 143 -1.22 8.78 5.64
C PHE A 143 -0.24 9.93 5.74
N ASN A 144 -0.23 10.67 6.86
CA ASN A 144 0.71 11.78 7.04
C ASN A 144 2.16 11.30 7.01
N ARG A 145 2.42 10.07 7.47
CA ARG A 145 3.75 9.48 7.39
C ARG A 145 4.18 9.21 5.94
N ILE A 146 3.32 8.58 5.13
CA ILE A 146 3.56 8.42 3.68
C ILE A 146 3.80 9.78 3.02
N TYR A 147 2.93 10.73 3.33
CA TYR A 147 2.92 12.01 2.67
C TYR A 147 4.17 12.84 3.01
N ASN A 148 4.52 12.97 4.29
CA ASN A 148 5.66 13.78 4.72
C ASN A 148 6.99 13.06 4.52
N GLU A 149 7.12 11.80 4.98
CA GLU A 149 8.40 11.07 4.98
C GLU A 149 8.75 10.46 3.61
N SER A 150 7.78 10.32 2.70
CA SER A 150 8.05 9.77 1.36
C SER A 150 7.84 10.78 0.24
N LEU A 151 6.71 11.50 0.22
CA LEU A 151 6.41 12.38 -0.92
C LEU A 151 7.08 13.75 -0.79
N VAL A 152 6.89 14.44 0.33
CA VAL A 152 7.48 15.78 0.55
C VAL A 152 9.00 15.71 0.59
N ASP A 153 9.56 14.78 1.36
CA ASP A 153 11.01 14.63 1.50
C ASP A 153 11.74 14.36 0.18
N VAL A 154 11.20 13.44 -0.65
CA VAL A 154 11.74 13.14 -1.98
C VAL A 154 11.66 14.35 -2.90
N LEU A 155 10.54 15.10 -2.88
CA LEU A 155 10.37 16.29 -3.70
C LEU A 155 11.30 17.43 -3.28
N VAL A 156 11.48 17.66 -1.98
CA VAL A 156 12.42 18.67 -1.47
C VAL A 156 13.85 18.27 -1.83
N SER A 157 14.24 17.02 -1.58
CA SER A 157 15.58 16.50 -1.89
C SER A 157 15.92 16.56 -3.38
N ALA A 158 14.94 16.28 -4.26
CA ALA A 158 15.12 16.37 -5.71
C ALA A 158 15.41 17.80 -6.18
N VAL A 159 14.94 18.79 -5.42
CA VAL A 159 15.11 20.21 -5.72
C VAL A 159 16.38 20.78 -5.07
N GLU A 160 16.70 20.39 -3.84
CA GLU A 160 17.93 20.81 -3.13
C GLU A 160 19.22 20.36 -3.84
N GLY A 161 19.18 19.24 -4.55
CA GLY A 161 20.30 18.76 -5.35
C GLY A 161 20.59 19.56 -6.63
N GLN A 162 19.78 20.58 -6.94
CA GLN A 162 19.97 21.42 -8.13
C GLN A 162 20.33 22.86 -7.77
N ASP A 163 21.23 23.47 -8.56
CA ASP A 163 21.52 24.90 -8.51
C ASP A 163 20.30 25.69 -9.02
N LEU A 164 19.28 25.81 -8.17
CA LEU A 164 18.09 26.58 -8.49
C LEU A 164 18.48 28.06 -8.66
N PRO A 165 17.99 28.73 -9.72
CA PRO A 165 18.21 30.15 -9.93
C PRO A 165 17.39 31.05 -8.96
N LEU A 166 16.75 30.48 -7.94
CA LEU A 166 15.89 31.18 -6.99
C LEU A 166 16.33 30.88 -5.55
N PRO A 167 16.51 31.89 -4.68
CA PRO A 167 16.86 31.70 -3.28
C PRO A 167 15.64 31.24 -2.47
N LEU A 168 15.25 29.96 -2.62
CA LEU A 168 14.19 29.33 -1.84
C LEU A 168 14.80 28.44 -0.75
N THR A 169 14.28 28.57 0.47
CA THR A 169 14.64 27.67 1.57
C THR A 169 13.84 26.37 1.51
N SER A 170 14.34 25.30 2.13
CA SER A 170 13.65 23.99 2.21
C SER A 170 12.25 24.11 2.81
N THR A 171 12.08 24.93 3.85
CA THR A 171 10.78 25.19 4.49
C THR A 171 9.80 25.89 3.54
N GLU A 172 10.28 26.75 2.66
CA GLU A 172 9.45 27.40 1.66
C GLU A 172 9.04 26.43 0.54
N LEU A 173 9.93 25.53 0.14
CA LEU A 173 9.62 24.45 -0.82
C LEU A 173 8.57 23.49 -0.24
N GLU A 174 8.72 23.09 1.01
CA GLU A 174 7.73 22.27 1.71
C GLU A 174 6.36 22.96 1.74
N SER A 175 6.32 24.24 2.14
CA SER A 175 5.07 25.02 2.17
C SER A 175 4.41 25.13 0.78
N LEU A 176 5.21 25.30 -0.27
CA LEU A 176 4.74 25.30 -1.66
C LEU A 176 4.14 23.94 -2.03
N ILE A 177 4.81 22.83 -1.72
CA ILE A 177 4.33 21.48 -2.00
C ILE A 177 2.99 21.23 -1.29
N LEU A 178 2.89 21.58 0.00
CA LEU A 178 1.65 21.47 0.79
C LEU A 178 0.49 22.26 0.18
N GLN A 179 0.77 23.46 -0.35
CA GLN A 179 -0.25 24.30 -0.96
C GLN A 179 -0.72 23.76 -2.32
N ILE A 180 0.20 23.22 -3.12
CA ILE A 180 -0.09 22.72 -4.47
C ILE A 180 -0.76 21.34 -4.42
N CYS A 181 -0.21 20.45 -3.60
CA CYS A 181 -0.59 19.05 -3.49
C CYS A 181 -1.09 18.74 -2.07
N PRO A 182 -2.23 19.30 -1.64
CA PRO A 182 -2.70 19.10 -0.27
C PRO A 182 -2.92 17.62 0.05
N PRO A 183 -2.72 17.18 1.32
CA PRO A 183 -2.83 15.79 1.76
C PRO A 183 -4.09 15.07 1.23
N ASP A 184 -5.27 15.68 1.36
CA ASP A 184 -6.54 15.06 0.92
C ASP A 184 -6.61 14.82 -0.59
N TRP A 185 -5.96 15.68 -1.39
CA TRP A 185 -5.89 15.47 -2.82
C TRP A 185 -5.01 14.27 -3.16
N VAL A 186 -3.82 14.18 -2.55
CA VAL A 186 -2.91 13.04 -2.76
C VAL A 186 -3.60 11.73 -2.35
N ARG A 187 -4.33 11.71 -1.22
CA ARG A 187 -5.12 10.55 -0.80
C ARG A 187 -6.14 10.13 -1.86
N THR A 188 -6.79 11.10 -2.50
CA THR A 188 -7.76 10.84 -3.58
C THR A 188 -7.09 10.18 -4.79
N GLN A 189 -5.88 10.63 -5.16
CA GLN A 189 -5.11 10.02 -6.25
C GLN A 189 -4.66 8.59 -5.90
N LEU A 190 -4.22 8.34 -4.67
CA LEU A 190 -3.86 7.00 -4.21
C LEU A 190 -5.09 6.06 -4.20
N ASN A 191 -6.25 6.52 -3.73
CA ASN A 191 -7.48 5.73 -3.75
C ASN A 191 -7.90 5.35 -5.18
N ALA A 192 -7.83 6.29 -6.13
CA ALA A 192 -8.09 6.02 -7.54
C ALA A 192 -7.09 5.02 -8.14
N THR A 193 -5.84 5.05 -7.69
CA THR A 193 -4.79 4.10 -8.09
C THR A 193 -5.12 2.69 -7.60
N VAL A 194 -5.49 2.55 -6.33
CA VAL A 194 -5.94 1.28 -5.74
C VAL A 194 -7.16 0.73 -6.49
N ASP A 195 -8.10 1.59 -6.86
CA ASP A 195 -9.27 1.20 -7.66
C ASP A 195 -8.93 0.71 -9.06
N SER A 196 -8.02 1.40 -9.78
CA SER A 196 -7.59 0.95 -11.10
C SER A 196 -6.85 -0.40 -11.02
N LEU A 197 -5.96 -0.58 -10.03
CA LEU A 197 -5.26 -1.84 -9.82
C LEU A 197 -6.22 -2.98 -9.48
N SER A 198 -7.20 -2.73 -8.60
CA SER A 198 -8.24 -3.70 -8.25
C SER A 198 -9.08 -4.11 -9.48
N GLY A 199 -9.49 -3.12 -10.28
CA GLY A 199 -10.23 -3.34 -11.53
C GLY A 199 -9.44 -4.17 -12.55
N TYR A 200 -8.14 -3.90 -12.69
CA TYR A 200 -7.27 -4.66 -13.58
C TYR A 200 -7.08 -6.12 -13.11
N LEU A 201 -6.74 -6.32 -11.83
CA LEU A 201 -6.47 -7.65 -11.26
C LEU A 201 -7.72 -8.55 -11.32
N THR A 202 -8.91 -8.00 -11.08
CA THR A 202 -10.19 -8.72 -11.17
C THR A 202 -10.67 -8.95 -12.61
N GLY A 203 -9.96 -8.41 -13.61
CA GLY A 203 -10.30 -8.47 -15.02
C GLY A 203 -11.45 -7.54 -15.44
N THR A 204 -11.95 -6.70 -14.55
CA THR A 204 -12.99 -5.69 -14.84
C THR A 204 -12.45 -4.59 -15.77
N GLN A 205 -11.14 -4.31 -15.70
CA GLN A 205 -10.42 -3.43 -16.62
C GLN A 205 -9.40 -4.25 -17.42
N SER A 206 -9.25 -3.94 -18.71
CA SER A 206 -8.28 -4.62 -19.59
C SER A 206 -6.84 -4.17 -19.34
N ALA A 207 -6.64 -2.92 -18.92
CA ALA A 207 -5.34 -2.31 -18.65
C ALA A 207 -5.36 -1.47 -17.36
N VAL A 208 -4.20 -1.33 -16.72
CA VAL A 208 -4.00 -0.36 -15.62
C VAL A 208 -3.87 1.03 -16.24
N SER A 209 -4.66 1.98 -15.72
CA SER A 209 -4.61 3.38 -16.14
C SER A 209 -4.69 4.29 -14.93
N ILE A 210 -3.53 4.60 -14.37
CA ILE A 210 -3.42 5.56 -13.26
C ILE A 210 -3.27 6.95 -13.86
N ARG A 211 -4.24 7.83 -13.63
CA ARG A 211 -4.21 9.21 -14.12
C ARG A 211 -4.16 10.19 -12.96
N ILE A 212 -3.03 10.89 -12.83
CA ILE A 212 -2.88 12.00 -11.89
C ILE A 212 -3.27 13.29 -12.60
N ASN A 213 -4.36 13.92 -12.16
CA ASN A 213 -4.85 15.15 -12.78
C ASN A 213 -4.13 16.37 -12.20
N LEU A 214 -3.15 16.90 -12.93
CA LEU A 214 -2.42 18.11 -12.53
C LEU A 214 -3.13 19.40 -12.93
N MET A 215 -4.06 19.36 -13.89
CA MET A 215 -4.79 20.54 -14.38
C MET A 215 -5.55 21.25 -13.26
N GLU A 216 -6.22 20.48 -12.39
CA GLU A 216 -6.95 21.04 -11.24
C GLU A 216 -6.04 21.69 -10.20
N ARG A 217 -4.75 21.31 -10.15
CA ARG A 217 -3.75 21.90 -9.24
C ARG A 217 -3.14 23.18 -9.81
N MET A 218 -3.32 23.47 -11.10
CA MET A 218 -2.68 24.62 -11.75
C MET A 218 -3.10 25.97 -11.16
N ALA A 219 -4.33 26.11 -10.68
CA ALA A 219 -4.76 27.34 -10.01
C ALA A 219 -4.04 27.53 -8.67
N ALA A 220 -3.94 26.47 -7.86
CA ALA A 220 -3.22 26.49 -6.59
C ALA A 220 -1.72 26.75 -6.80
N ALA A 221 -1.11 26.08 -7.79
CA ALA A 221 0.28 26.31 -8.18
C ALA A 221 0.53 27.73 -8.69
N GLN A 222 -0.38 28.30 -9.47
CA GLN A 222 -0.24 29.68 -9.95
C GLN A 222 -0.20 30.65 -8.76
N THR A 223 -1.11 30.48 -7.80
CA THR A 223 -1.17 31.29 -6.58
C THR A 223 0.09 31.12 -5.74
N ALA A 224 0.48 29.89 -5.45
CA ALA A 224 1.65 29.57 -4.63
C ALA A 224 2.94 30.18 -5.20
N VAL A 225 3.18 30.01 -6.50
CA VAL A 225 4.33 30.61 -7.20
C VAL A 225 4.23 32.14 -7.22
N THR A 226 3.04 32.71 -7.43
CA THR A 226 2.83 34.17 -7.39
C THR A 226 3.19 34.76 -6.03
N ASP A 227 2.76 34.12 -4.95
CA ASP A 227 2.99 34.60 -3.59
C ASP A 227 4.48 34.55 -3.23
N VAL A 228 5.16 33.48 -3.62
CA VAL A 228 6.61 33.37 -3.46
C VAL A 228 7.34 34.44 -4.28
N MET A 229 7.00 34.60 -5.56
CA MET A 229 7.63 35.60 -6.43
C MET A 229 7.42 37.04 -5.96
N LYS A 230 6.40 37.33 -5.15
CA LYS A 230 6.14 38.66 -4.57
C LYS A 230 7.00 39.00 -3.34
N LYS A 231 7.75 38.04 -2.78
CA LYS A 231 8.58 38.25 -1.59
C LYS A 231 9.72 39.22 -1.83
N GLN A 232 10.10 39.96 -0.78
CA GLN A 232 11.20 40.92 -0.81
C GLN A 232 12.52 40.30 -1.26
N ALA A 233 12.87 39.12 -0.75
CA ALA A 233 14.12 38.44 -1.10
C ALA A 233 14.24 38.14 -2.60
N LEU A 234 13.12 37.73 -3.23
CA LEU A 234 13.07 37.47 -4.66
C LEU A 234 13.08 38.75 -5.48
N TYR A 235 12.39 39.80 -5.01
CA TYR A 235 12.52 41.13 -5.60
C TYR A 235 13.98 41.61 -5.62
N ASP A 236 14.68 41.55 -4.47
CA ASP A 236 16.07 42.00 -4.37
C ASP A 236 16.98 41.18 -5.29
N TYR A 237 16.82 39.86 -5.31
CA TYR A 237 17.54 38.98 -6.23
C TYR A 237 17.30 39.36 -7.69
N MET A 238 16.04 39.50 -8.12
CA MET A 238 15.69 39.84 -9.50
C MET A 238 16.24 41.22 -9.90
N MET A 239 16.09 42.22 -9.03
CA MET A 239 16.58 43.57 -9.34
C MET A 239 18.11 43.64 -9.40
N ASP A 240 18.80 42.99 -8.45
CA ASP A 240 20.27 43.09 -8.34
C ASP A 240 21.03 42.15 -9.27
N LYS A 241 20.50 40.94 -9.53
CA LYS A 241 21.18 39.90 -10.30
C LYS A 241 20.69 39.78 -11.74
N VAL A 242 19.48 40.23 -12.05
CA VAL A 242 18.90 40.09 -13.39
C VAL A 242 18.71 41.44 -14.06
N VAL A 243 17.96 42.35 -13.44
CA VAL A 243 17.56 43.62 -14.08
C VAL A 243 18.72 44.62 -14.11
N ALA A 244 19.37 44.91 -12.98
CA ALA A 244 20.44 45.91 -12.94
C ALA A 244 21.63 45.57 -13.87
N PRO A 245 22.12 44.33 -13.95
CA PRO A 245 23.16 43.97 -14.93
C PRO A 245 22.71 44.12 -16.38
N ALA A 246 21.47 43.74 -16.70
CA ALA A 246 20.91 43.90 -18.05
C ALA A 246 20.78 45.39 -18.44
N VAL A 247 20.32 46.22 -17.51
CA VAL A 247 20.24 47.67 -17.68
C VAL A 247 21.64 48.29 -17.79
N GLN A 248 22.62 47.82 -17.02
CA GLN A 248 24.02 48.27 -17.11
C GLN A 248 24.62 47.95 -18.48
N ALA A 249 24.32 46.79 -19.07
CA ALA A 249 24.82 46.44 -20.40
C ALA A 249 24.28 47.39 -21.49
N GLN A 250 23.04 47.86 -21.34
CA GLN A 250 22.40 48.78 -22.28
C GLN A 250 22.75 50.26 -22.04
N LEU A 251 22.79 50.70 -20.77
CA LEU A 251 23.07 52.09 -20.41
C LEU A 251 24.57 52.39 -20.23
N GLY A 252 25.39 51.41 -19.85
CA GLY A 252 26.82 51.60 -19.59
C GLY A 252 27.65 51.92 -20.84
N THR A 253 27.11 51.65 -22.03
CA THR A 253 27.71 52.04 -23.32
C THR A 253 27.21 53.41 -23.81
N ALA A 254 26.09 53.92 -23.27
CA ALA A 254 25.56 55.22 -23.61
C ALA A 254 26.27 56.30 -22.79
N ALA A 255 27.15 57.07 -23.45
CA ALA A 255 27.78 58.23 -22.81
C ALA A 255 26.69 59.26 -22.48
N LEU A 256 26.45 59.52 -21.20
CA LEU A 256 25.61 60.65 -20.82
C LEU A 256 26.35 61.96 -21.17
N PRO A 257 25.61 63.03 -21.49
CA PRO A 257 26.17 64.34 -21.77
C PRO A 257 27.14 64.81 -20.67
N TYR A 258 28.10 65.67 -21.02
CA TYR A 258 29.15 66.17 -20.11
C TYR A 258 30.12 65.11 -19.60
N GLY A 259 30.19 63.93 -20.24
CA GLY A 259 31.11 62.86 -19.88
C GLY A 259 30.72 62.12 -18.60
N ILE A 260 29.45 62.17 -18.22
CA ILE A 260 28.93 61.49 -17.04
C ILE A 260 28.86 59.99 -17.35
N THR A 261 29.45 59.16 -16.49
CA THR A 261 29.34 57.70 -16.56
C THR A 261 28.56 57.20 -15.35
N LEU A 262 27.71 56.19 -15.53
CA LEU A 262 26.98 55.54 -14.44
C LEU A 262 27.75 54.31 -13.97
N THR A 263 27.99 54.23 -12.67
CA THR A 263 28.55 53.05 -12.01
C THR A 263 27.47 51.98 -11.81
N SER A 264 27.87 50.73 -11.60
CA SER A 264 26.95 49.62 -11.34
C SER A 264 26.05 49.86 -10.12
N THR A 265 26.59 50.46 -9.06
CA THR A 265 25.83 50.81 -7.84
C THR A 265 24.76 51.87 -8.13
N GLU A 266 25.08 52.86 -8.95
CA GLU A 266 24.13 53.90 -9.35
C GLU A 266 23.03 53.34 -10.25
N VAL A 267 23.38 52.43 -11.17
CA VAL A 267 22.38 51.75 -12.01
C VAL A 267 21.45 50.89 -11.17
N SER A 268 21.95 50.11 -10.20
CA SER A 268 21.08 49.36 -9.27
C SER A 268 20.16 50.30 -8.47
N THR A 269 20.68 51.45 -8.01
CA THR A 269 19.87 52.46 -7.31
C THR A 269 18.75 53.03 -8.19
N ILE A 270 19.09 53.41 -9.43
CA ILE A 270 18.15 53.92 -10.43
C ILE A 270 17.08 52.86 -10.72
N VAL A 271 17.47 51.59 -10.91
CA VAL A 271 16.56 50.48 -11.17
C VAL A 271 15.57 50.29 -10.01
N LYS A 272 16.05 50.24 -8.76
CA LYS A 272 15.17 50.06 -7.58
C LYS A 272 14.25 51.26 -7.33
N GLN A 273 14.70 52.48 -7.62
CA GLN A 273 13.85 53.67 -7.56
C GLN A 273 12.76 53.65 -8.64
N SER A 274 13.12 53.20 -9.85
CA SER A 274 12.22 53.22 -11.00
C SER A 274 11.21 52.07 -10.98
N LEU A 275 11.64 50.92 -10.45
CA LEU A 275 10.88 49.68 -10.38
C LEU A 275 10.71 49.25 -8.90
N PRO A 276 9.96 50.02 -8.09
CA PRO A 276 9.80 49.70 -6.67
C PRO A 276 9.09 48.36 -6.46
N LEU A 277 9.26 47.78 -5.26
CA LEU A 277 8.63 46.51 -4.87
C LEU A 277 7.14 46.46 -5.21
N SER A 278 6.38 47.52 -4.92
CA SER A 278 4.94 47.58 -5.18
C SER A 278 4.59 47.45 -6.67
N TRP A 279 5.39 48.04 -7.56
CA TRP A 279 5.22 47.87 -9.00
C TRP A 279 5.55 46.44 -9.42
N TYR A 280 6.68 45.91 -8.95
CA TYR A 280 7.10 44.54 -9.24
C TYR A 280 6.02 43.53 -8.83
N GLN A 281 5.50 43.63 -7.59
CA GLN A 281 4.41 42.78 -7.10
C GLN A 281 3.15 42.86 -7.96
N GLY A 282 2.85 44.03 -8.53
CA GLY A 282 1.77 44.21 -9.51
C GLY A 282 2.01 43.45 -10.82
N GLN A 283 3.25 43.43 -11.31
CA GLN A 283 3.61 42.74 -12.55
C GLN A 283 3.74 41.22 -12.39
N VAL A 284 4.20 40.73 -11.24
CA VAL A 284 4.40 39.29 -10.97
C VAL A 284 3.15 38.48 -11.35
N SER A 285 1.97 38.94 -10.95
CA SER A 285 0.72 38.21 -11.22
C SER A 285 0.45 38.04 -12.72
N SER A 286 0.79 39.04 -13.54
CA SER A 286 0.65 38.99 -15.00
C SER A 286 1.67 38.03 -15.62
N VAL A 287 2.94 38.11 -15.20
CA VAL A 287 4.01 37.25 -15.72
C VAL A 287 3.74 35.79 -15.39
N VAL A 288 3.41 35.49 -14.13
CA VAL A 288 3.09 34.12 -13.71
C VAL A 288 1.84 33.62 -14.44
N SER A 289 0.82 34.47 -14.64
CA SER A 289 -0.37 34.08 -15.42
C SER A 289 -0.04 33.69 -16.87
N GLN A 290 0.89 34.39 -17.53
CA GLN A 290 1.35 34.04 -18.89
C GLN A 290 2.01 32.66 -18.94
N ILE A 291 2.89 32.36 -17.97
CA ILE A 291 3.54 31.03 -17.84
C ILE A 291 2.49 29.94 -17.62
N PHE A 292 1.57 30.17 -16.69
CA PHE A 292 0.52 29.19 -16.36
C PHE A 292 -0.51 29.06 -17.49
N GLY A 293 -0.72 30.09 -18.30
CA GLY A 293 -1.52 30.03 -19.52
C GLY A 293 -0.93 29.07 -20.55
N TYR A 294 0.39 29.07 -20.71
CA TYR A 294 1.08 28.10 -21.56
C TYR A 294 0.88 26.66 -21.05
N PHE A 295 1.09 26.42 -19.75
CA PHE A 295 0.91 25.08 -19.17
C PHE A 295 -0.54 24.57 -19.22
N LYS A 296 -1.52 25.46 -19.01
CA LYS A 296 -2.95 25.15 -19.16
C LYS A 296 -3.37 24.94 -20.61
N GLY A 297 -2.50 25.27 -21.57
CA GLY A 297 -2.78 25.19 -23.00
C GLY A 297 -3.65 26.32 -23.55
N THR A 298 -3.85 27.41 -22.80
CA THR A 298 -4.57 28.59 -23.29
C THR A 298 -3.74 29.38 -24.30
N THR A 299 -2.40 29.25 -24.26
CA THR A 299 -1.47 29.84 -25.23
C THR A 299 -0.48 28.79 -25.72
N ASN A 300 -0.04 28.91 -26.98
CA ASN A 300 0.94 27.98 -27.59
C ASN A 300 2.39 28.50 -27.54
N SER A 301 2.60 29.72 -27.06
CA SER A 301 3.90 30.38 -26.97
C SER A 301 4.17 30.80 -25.53
N LEU A 302 5.41 30.59 -25.07
CA LEU A 302 5.91 31.04 -23.77
C LEU A 302 6.72 32.34 -23.93
N ALA A 303 6.18 33.31 -24.66
CA ALA A 303 6.74 34.66 -24.71
C ALA A 303 6.22 35.47 -23.51
N LEU A 304 7.12 35.86 -22.61
CA LEU A 304 6.75 36.64 -21.42
C LEU A 304 6.86 38.12 -21.74
N SER A 305 5.82 38.87 -21.42
CA SER A 305 5.79 40.29 -21.70
C SER A 305 5.45 41.12 -20.48
N VAL A 306 6.26 42.16 -20.24
CA VAL A 306 6.10 43.13 -19.15
C VAL A 306 6.08 44.53 -19.74
N SER A 307 4.97 45.24 -19.52
CA SER A 307 4.86 46.65 -19.88
C SER A 307 5.62 47.50 -18.87
N VAL A 308 6.51 48.37 -19.36
CA VAL A 308 7.27 49.35 -18.55
C VAL A 308 7.03 50.78 -19.01
N ALA A 309 6.08 50.99 -19.94
CA ALA A 309 5.75 52.30 -20.47
C ALA A 309 5.41 53.31 -19.35
N ASP A 310 4.69 52.88 -18.31
CA ASP A 310 4.33 53.71 -17.15
C ASP A 310 5.54 54.07 -16.26
N ARG A 311 6.66 53.35 -16.39
CA ARG A 311 7.88 53.54 -15.60
C ARG A 311 8.91 54.45 -16.29
N LYS A 312 8.75 54.76 -17.58
CA LYS A 312 9.72 55.60 -18.32
C LYS A 312 9.98 56.94 -17.65
N SER A 313 8.92 57.63 -17.21
CA SER A 313 9.06 58.91 -16.50
C SER A 313 9.83 58.75 -15.17
N ALA A 314 9.63 57.64 -14.46
CA ALA A 314 10.36 57.36 -13.22
C ALA A 314 11.86 57.10 -13.50
N VAL A 315 12.17 56.36 -14.56
CA VAL A 315 13.56 56.14 -15.01
C VAL A 315 14.22 57.44 -15.42
N ILE A 316 13.55 58.28 -16.23
CA ILE A 316 14.07 59.59 -16.64
C ILE A 316 14.37 60.45 -15.41
N ASN A 317 13.46 60.51 -14.44
CA ASN A 317 13.66 61.28 -13.21
C ASN A 317 14.85 60.75 -12.38
N ALA A 318 14.96 59.44 -12.19
CA ALA A 318 16.04 58.81 -11.40
C ALA A 318 17.43 58.99 -12.07
N VAL A 319 17.52 58.80 -13.38
CA VAL A 319 18.75 59.05 -14.16
C VAL A 319 19.09 60.54 -14.13
N SER A 320 18.11 61.42 -14.31
CA SER A 320 18.32 62.87 -14.28
C SER A 320 18.83 63.35 -12.93
N GLN A 321 18.28 62.83 -11.83
CA GLN A 321 18.73 63.18 -10.47
C GLN A 321 20.18 62.75 -10.25
N THR A 322 20.55 61.55 -10.67
CA THR A 322 21.91 61.03 -10.53
C THR A 322 22.90 61.81 -11.42
N ALA A 323 22.52 62.10 -12.67
CA ALA A 323 23.30 62.92 -13.58
C ALA A 323 23.47 64.35 -13.05
N ASP A 324 22.43 64.93 -12.44
CA ASP A 324 22.47 66.28 -11.86
C ASP A 324 23.43 66.37 -10.67
N THR A 325 23.38 65.40 -9.75
CA THR A 325 24.31 65.29 -8.61
C THR A 325 25.76 65.14 -9.09
N LYS A 326 25.99 64.35 -10.15
CA LYS A 326 27.34 64.21 -10.73
C LYS A 326 27.81 65.48 -11.41
N LEU A 327 26.95 66.15 -12.16
CA LEU A 327 27.29 67.40 -12.83
C LEU A 327 27.65 68.48 -11.80
N GLU A 328 26.89 68.59 -10.71
CA GLU A 328 27.21 69.47 -9.58
C GLU A 328 28.59 69.15 -9.00
N ALA A 329 28.88 67.87 -8.75
CA ALA A 329 30.18 67.44 -8.22
C ALA A 329 31.33 67.74 -9.21
N MET A 330 31.11 67.60 -10.52
CA MET A 330 32.09 67.94 -11.55
C MET A 330 32.35 69.44 -11.61
N ILE A 331 31.30 70.27 -11.57
CA ILE A 331 31.42 71.73 -11.58
C ILE A 331 32.09 72.24 -10.30
N ASN A 332 31.77 71.67 -9.15
CA ASN A 332 32.38 72.06 -7.88
C ASN A 332 33.89 71.75 -7.81
N LYS A 333 34.39 70.82 -8.63
CA LYS A 333 35.82 70.51 -8.76
C LYS A 333 36.56 71.46 -9.73
N LEU A 334 35.86 72.29 -10.49
CA LEU A 334 36.49 73.22 -11.43
C LEU A 334 37.20 74.37 -10.69
N PRO A 335 38.34 74.87 -11.22
CA PRO A 335 39.01 76.06 -10.72
C PRO A 335 38.07 77.28 -10.73
N THR A 336 38.24 78.21 -9.78
CA THR A 336 37.44 79.44 -9.72
C THR A 336 38.08 80.57 -10.53
N VAL A 337 37.30 81.23 -11.39
CA VAL A 337 37.70 82.42 -12.18
C VAL A 337 36.79 83.62 -11.90
N PRO A 338 37.26 84.85 -12.14
CA PRO A 338 36.41 86.04 -12.09
C PRO A 338 35.23 85.96 -13.07
N PRO A 339 34.03 86.49 -12.71
CA PRO A 339 32.83 86.42 -13.56
C PRO A 339 33.00 86.94 -15.00
N ALA A 340 33.84 87.97 -15.18
CA ALA A 340 34.13 88.54 -16.50
C ALA A 340 34.91 87.57 -17.42
N GLN A 341 35.80 86.74 -16.87
CA GLN A 341 36.53 85.71 -17.62
C GLN A 341 35.66 84.48 -17.88
N PHE A 342 34.71 84.19 -16.99
CA PHE A 342 33.74 83.13 -17.23
C PHE A 342 32.81 83.45 -18.40
N ALA A 343 32.35 84.70 -18.50
CA ALA A 343 31.47 85.15 -19.57
C ALA A 343 32.11 85.01 -20.97
N THR A 344 33.44 85.16 -21.10
CA THR A 344 34.14 84.98 -22.37
C THR A 344 34.41 83.51 -22.69
N MET A 345 34.58 82.65 -21.68
CA MET A 345 34.77 81.20 -21.85
C MET A 345 33.52 80.49 -22.40
N ILE A 346 32.33 80.91 -21.98
CA ILE A 346 31.08 80.24 -22.34
C ILE A 346 30.59 80.56 -23.77
N VAL A 347 31.08 81.63 -24.40
CA VAL A 347 30.65 82.06 -25.74
C VAL A 347 31.06 81.06 -26.83
N ASN A 348 32.20 80.38 -26.67
CA ASN A 348 32.73 79.41 -27.64
C ASN A 348 32.72 77.97 -27.10
N LEU A 349 31.89 77.70 -26.08
CA LEU A 349 31.84 76.39 -25.45
C LEU A 349 31.20 75.37 -26.41
N PRO A 350 31.88 74.25 -26.73
CA PRO A 350 31.26 73.18 -27.50
C PRO A 350 30.00 72.65 -26.79
N ALA A 351 28.98 72.28 -27.57
CA ALA A 351 27.77 71.68 -27.02
C ALA A 351 28.10 70.43 -26.18
N ASN A 352 27.40 70.26 -25.05
CA ASN A 352 27.57 69.14 -24.11
C ASN A 352 28.98 69.01 -23.48
N THR A 353 29.76 70.09 -23.42
CA THR A 353 31.04 70.14 -22.70
C THR A 353 30.98 71.08 -21.51
N LEU A 354 31.83 70.84 -20.50
CA LEU A 354 31.95 71.69 -19.32
C LEU A 354 32.98 72.81 -19.55
N PRO A 355 32.77 74.03 -19.00
CA PRO A 355 33.78 75.08 -18.98
C PRO A 355 35.05 74.65 -18.25
N ALA A 356 36.19 75.22 -18.62
CA ALA A 356 37.47 74.93 -17.95
C ALA A 356 37.54 75.44 -16.50
N ALA A 357 36.68 76.39 -16.12
CA ALA A 357 36.63 77.00 -14.79
C ALA A 357 35.22 77.48 -14.45
N ARG A 358 34.90 77.62 -13.15
CA ARG A 358 33.62 78.13 -12.64
C ARG A 358 33.74 79.59 -12.13
N PRO A 359 32.70 80.41 -12.21
CA PRO A 359 32.75 81.78 -11.71
C PRO A 359 32.76 81.83 -10.18
N ALA A 360 33.60 82.69 -9.60
CA ALA A 360 33.70 82.85 -8.14
C ALA A 360 32.40 83.42 -7.55
N GLY A 361 31.86 82.76 -6.50
CA GLY A 361 30.69 83.23 -5.75
C GLY A 361 29.33 82.94 -6.39
N VAL A 362 29.28 82.14 -7.46
CA VAL A 362 28.02 81.79 -8.17
C VAL A 362 27.59 80.37 -7.80
N SER A 363 26.29 80.16 -7.58
CA SER A 363 25.75 78.84 -7.23
C SER A 363 25.69 77.90 -8.44
N TYR A 364 25.62 76.58 -8.19
CA TYR A 364 25.43 75.57 -9.25
C TYR A 364 24.15 75.83 -10.08
N ALA A 365 23.05 76.23 -9.41
CA ALA A 365 21.78 76.53 -10.07
C ALA A 365 21.88 77.71 -11.04
N ASP A 366 22.63 78.76 -10.68
CA ASP A 366 22.86 79.92 -11.53
C ASP A 366 23.74 79.55 -12.73
N ILE A 367 24.75 78.70 -12.54
CA ILE A 367 25.62 78.18 -13.61
C ILE A 367 24.79 77.34 -14.61
N LYS A 368 23.91 76.45 -14.14
CA LYS A 368 23.00 75.70 -15.04
C LYS A 368 22.10 76.62 -15.85
N THR A 369 21.57 77.67 -15.22
CA THR A 369 20.66 78.62 -15.87
C THR A 369 21.40 79.42 -16.96
N GLN A 370 22.63 79.87 -16.67
CA GLN A 370 23.47 80.58 -17.65
C GLN A 370 23.88 79.70 -18.82
N LEU A 371 24.18 78.42 -18.55
CA LEU A 371 24.55 77.43 -19.57
C LEU A 371 23.33 76.79 -20.26
N LYS A 372 22.10 77.16 -19.87
CA LYS A 372 20.82 76.59 -20.36
C LYS A 372 20.78 75.06 -20.28
N ILE A 373 21.35 74.48 -19.22
CA ILE A 373 21.44 73.03 -19.04
C ILE A 373 20.14 72.52 -18.42
N ASN A 374 19.35 71.81 -19.22
CA ASN A 374 18.25 70.98 -18.73
C ASN A 374 18.62 69.50 -18.83
N ILE A 375 18.99 68.90 -17.71
CA ILE A 375 19.41 67.49 -17.64
C ILE A 375 18.27 66.56 -18.07
N SER A 376 17.02 66.89 -17.74
CA SER A 376 15.87 66.07 -18.11
C SER A 376 15.69 66.01 -19.64
N ASP A 377 15.80 67.14 -20.32
CA ASP A 377 15.68 67.22 -21.79
C ASP A 377 16.81 66.45 -22.49
N LEU A 378 17.98 66.38 -21.87
CA LEU A 378 19.13 65.66 -22.40
C LEU A 378 19.09 64.15 -22.13
N VAL A 379 18.55 63.73 -20.98
CA VAL A 379 18.41 62.32 -20.58
C VAL A 379 17.22 61.65 -21.27
N THR A 380 16.13 62.38 -21.50
CA THR A 380 14.89 61.88 -22.13
C THR A 380 15.12 61.12 -23.43
N PRO A 381 15.82 61.64 -24.46
CA PRO A 381 16.04 60.92 -25.71
C PRO A 381 16.88 59.66 -25.53
N ILE A 382 17.87 59.68 -24.62
CA ILE A 382 18.73 58.52 -24.32
C ILE A 382 17.91 57.41 -23.67
N VAL A 383 17.11 57.74 -22.66
CA VAL A 383 16.25 56.76 -21.97
C VAL A 383 15.16 56.23 -22.90
N ASN A 384 14.55 57.08 -23.73
CA ASN A 384 13.51 56.64 -24.68
C ASN A 384 14.06 55.70 -25.75
N GLN A 385 15.32 55.84 -26.14
CA GLN A 385 15.98 54.94 -27.08
C GLN A 385 16.44 53.63 -26.40
N ALA A 386 16.93 53.72 -25.17
CA ALA A 386 17.49 52.56 -24.45
C ALA A 386 16.41 51.68 -23.80
N VAL A 387 15.30 52.27 -23.31
CA VAL A 387 14.24 51.56 -22.59
C VAL A 387 13.02 51.43 -23.49
N PRO A 388 12.65 50.21 -23.94
CA PRO A 388 11.44 49.99 -24.73
C PRO A 388 10.17 50.23 -23.89
N ASP A 389 9.01 50.37 -24.54
CA ASP A 389 7.71 50.44 -23.83
C ASP A 389 7.30 49.10 -23.21
N GLN A 390 7.79 48.00 -23.78
CA GLN A 390 7.49 46.64 -23.38
C GLN A 390 8.76 45.79 -23.47
N PHE A 391 9.09 45.11 -22.38
CA PHE A 391 10.12 44.07 -22.38
C PHE A 391 9.46 42.74 -22.71
N THR A 392 9.91 42.10 -23.80
CA THR A 392 9.46 40.76 -24.17
C THR A 392 10.62 39.79 -24.06
N ILE A 393 10.49 38.78 -23.21
CA ILE A 393 11.41 37.66 -23.10
C ILE A 393 10.94 36.62 -24.12
N PRO A 394 11.74 36.35 -25.18
CA PRO A 394 11.37 35.38 -26.19
C PRO A 394 11.24 33.96 -25.61
N ASP A 395 10.35 33.16 -26.20
CA ASP A 395 10.10 31.76 -25.83
C ASP A 395 11.40 30.93 -25.75
N LYS A 396 12.33 31.14 -26.69
CA LYS A 396 13.65 30.50 -26.69
C LYS A 396 14.44 30.76 -25.40
N THR A 397 14.51 32.02 -24.96
CA THR A 397 15.26 32.42 -23.76
C THR A 397 14.64 31.83 -22.51
N VAL A 398 13.30 31.75 -22.44
CA VAL A 398 12.62 31.10 -21.32
C VAL A 398 12.97 29.61 -21.29
N ARG A 399 12.91 28.90 -22.42
CA ARG A 399 13.27 27.47 -22.48
C ARG A 399 14.72 27.20 -22.08
N GLU A 400 15.65 28.01 -22.57
CA GLU A 400 17.07 27.91 -22.21
C GLU A 400 17.31 28.10 -20.70
N ALA A 401 16.56 29.00 -20.06
CA ALA A 401 16.65 29.22 -18.61
C ALA A 401 16.19 28.00 -17.78
N PHE A 402 15.35 27.12 -18.34
CA PHE A 402 14.88 25.88 -17.70
C PHE A 402 15.59 24.63 -18.25
N GLY A 403 16.76 24.79 -18.88
CA GLY A 403 17.59 23.68 -19.36
C GLY A 403 17.12 23.03 -20.67
N GLY A 404 16.16 23.64 -21.38
CA GLY A 404 15.72 23.21 -22.69
C GLY A 404 16.73 23.57 -23.79
N THR A 405 16.82 22.76 -24.85
CA THR A 405 17.58 23.08 -26.06
C THR A 405 16.62 23.44 -27.20
N ALA A 406 16.98 24.45 -28.01
CA ALA A 406 16.16 24.90 -29.14
C ALA A 406 16.04 23.85 -30.28
N THR A 407 16.82 22.77 -30.21
CA THR A 407 16.94 21.72 -31.22
C THR A 407 16.42 20.39 -30.68
N GLY A 408 15.10 20.18 -30.78
CA GLY A 408 14.48 18.86 -30.98
C GLY A 408 14.61 17.78 -29.88
N GLY A 409 15.17 18.07 -28.72
CA GLY A 409 15.10 17.19 -27.54
C GLY A 409 13.75 17.32 -26.81
N SER A 410 13.45 16.39 -25.89
CA SER A 410 12.29 16.47 -24.99
C SER A 410 12.44 17.66 -24.03
N ASP A 411 12.04 18.85 -24.50
CA ASP A 411 12.06 20.08 -23.72
C ASP A 411 11.24 19.90 -22.42
N PRO A 412 11.86 20.10 -21.23
CA PRO A 412 11.20 19.91 -19.94
C PRO A 412 9.89 20.70 -19.80
N LEU A 413 9.82 21.91 -20.35
CA LEU A 413 8.61 22.75 -20.27
C LEU A 413 7.47 22.21 -21.15
N THR A 414 7.81 21.67 -22.32
CA THR A 414 6.84 21.00 -23.20
C THR A 414 6.34 19.69 -22.57
N GLN A 415 7.24 18.93 -21.95
CA GLN A 415 6.86 17.71 -21.23
C GLN A 415 5.97 18.02 -20.03
N ALA A 416 6.32 19.01 -19.21
CA ALA A 416 5.50 19.48 -18.10
C ALA A 416 4.13 19.95 -18.57
N ARG A 417 4.06 20.71 -19.68
CA ARG A 417 2.79 21.10 -20.30
C ARG A 417 1.95 19.89 -20.71
N GLN A 418 2.55 18.86 -21.32
CA GLN A 418 1.82 17.64 -21.66
C GLN A 418 1.29 16.92 -20.43
N TYR A 419 2.06 16.83 -19.34
CA TYR A 419 1.58 16.25 -18.08
C TYR A 419 0.44 17.05 -17.45
N VAL A 420 0.47 18.38 -17.56
CA VAL A 420 -0.63 19.23 -17.10
C VAL A 420 -1.89 19.00 -17.94
N MET A 421 -1.77 19.03 -19.27
CA MET A 421 -2.91 18.92 -20.20
C MET A 421 -3.55 17.53 -20.22
N ASN A 422 -2.72 16.48 -20.29
CA ASN A 422 -3.20 15.11 -20.44
C ASN A 422 -3.33 14.38 -19.09
N GLY A 423 -2.86 15.00 -18.00
CA GLY A 423 -2.58 14.29 -16.76
C GLY A 423 -1.31 13.45 -16.88
N TYR A 424 -0.72 13.11 -15.75
CA TYR A 424 0.31 12.09 -15.73
C TYR A 424 -0.37 10.72 -15.76
N VAL A 425 -0.32 10.06 -16.91
CA VAL A 425 -0.94 8.75 -17.13
C VAL A 425 0.13 7.68 -17.09
N ILE A 426 0.07 6.81 -16.08
CA ILE A 426 0.86 5.59 -16.03
C ILE A 426 0.01 4.49 -16.66
N SER A 427 0.33 4.16 -17.91
CA SER A 427 -0.31 3.08 -18.67
C SER A 427 0.44 1.76 -18.50
N SER A 428 -0.20 0.66 -18.92
CA SER A 428 0.41 -0.68 -19.02
C SER A 428 1.74 -0.68 -19.77
N ASP A 429 1.92 0.20 -20.75
CA ASP A 429 3.15 0.29 -21.55
C ASP A 429 4.34 0.84 -20.74
N GLN A 430 4.06 1.73 -19.78
CA GLN A 430 5.08 2.20 -18.84
C GLN A 430 5.45 1.12 -17.82
N PHE A 431 4.50 0.28 -17.40
CA PHE A 431 4.83 -0.91 -16.61
C PHE A 431 5.62 -1.93 -17.41
N ALA A 432 5.36 -2.08 -18.72
CA ALA A 432 6.14 -2.95 -19.60
C ALA A 432 7.62 -2.55 -19.71
N SER A 433 7.95 -1.29 -19.44
CA SER A 433 9.35 -0.84 -19.35
C SER A 433 10.09 -1.38 -18.11
N SER A 434 9.37 -1.94 -17.13
CA SER A 434 9.90 -2.71 -16.00
C SER A 434 9.40 -4.17 -16.10
N PRO A 435 10.16 -5.07 -16.74
CA PRO A 435 9.71 -6.43 -17.04
C PRO A 435 9.25 -7.21 -15.80
N ASP A 436 9.93 -7.03 -14.66
CA ASP A 436 9.66 -7.76 -13.41
C ASP A 436 8.29 -7.39 -12.81
N ILE A 437 7.95 -6.09 -12.80
CA ILE A 437 6.67 -5.60 -12.27
C ILE A 437 5.52 -6.00 -13.21
N SER A 438 5.74 -5.86 -14.53
CA SER A 438 4.74 -6.22 -15.53
C SER A 438 4.38 -7.70 -15.47
N GLN A 439 5.39 -8.58 -15.44
CA GLN A 439 5.16 -10.02 -15.34
C GLN A 439 4.45 -10.40 -14.04
N SER A 440 4.89 -9.83 -12.91
CA SER A 440 4.25 -10.07 -11.61
C SER A 440 2.77 -9.67 -11.59
N LEU A 441 2.40 -8.54 -12.22
CA LEU A 441 1.01 -8.10 -12.33
C LEU A 441 0.16 -9.00 -13.24
N VAL A 442 0.72 -9.50 -14.35
CA VAL A 442 0.06 -10.46 -15.22
C VAL A 442 -0.16 -11.79 -14.49
N ASP A 443 0.87 -12.31 -13.82
CA ASP A 443 0.79 -13.54 -13.04
C ASP A 443 -0.23 -13.44 -11.90
N MET A 444 -0.23 -12.30 -11.19
CA MET A 444 -1.23 -12.03 -10.14
C MET A 444 -2.64 -11.97 -10.73
N ARG A 445 -2.85 -11.26 -11.84
CA ARG A 445 -4.15 -11.19 -12.52
C ARG A 445 -4.62 -12.58 -12.96
N ASP A 446 -3.73 -13.40 -13.50
CA ASP A 446 -4.05 -14.77 -13.92
C ASP A 446 -4.45 -15.63 -12.72
N LYS A 447 -3.68 -15.59 -11.63
CA LYS A 447 -4.00 -16.28 -10.37
C LYS A 447 -5.33 -15.81 -9.76
N VAL A 448 -5.62 -14.51 -9.84
CA VAL A 448 -6.88 -13.94 -9.34
C VAL A 448 -8.08 -14.40 -10.16
N ASN A 449 -7.94 -14.45 -11.48
CA ASN A 449 -9.04 -14.81 -12.39
C ASN A 449 -9.29 -16.32 -12.47
N LYS A 450 -8.22 -17.12 -12.50
CA LYS A 450 -8.30 -18.59 -12.55
C LYS A 450 -8.55 -19.20 -11.16
N GLY A 451 -8.19 -18.48 -10.11
CA GLY A 451 -8.08 -19.04 -8.76
C GLY A 451 -6.90 -20.00 -8.66
N PHE A 452 -6.67 -20.53 -7.45
CA PHE A 452 -5.76 -21.65 -7.27
C PHE A 452 -6.57 -22.95 -7.29
N THR A 453 -6.42 -23.72 -8.37
CA THR A 453 -7.05 -25.03 -8.51
C THR A 453 -6.05 -26.12 -8.18
N LEU A 454 -6.37 -26.97 -7.20
CA LEU A 454 -5.60 -28.17 -6.87
C LEU A 454 -6.47 -29.40 -7.16
N THR A 455 -5.96 -30.32 -7.95
CA THR A 455 -6.63 -31.59 -8.31
C THR A 455 -5.87 -32.79 -7.75
N ASP A 456 -6.49 -33.97 -7.82
CA ASP A 456 -5.85 -35.23 -7.46
C ASP A 456 -4.59 -35.52 -8.31
N ALA A 457 -4.60 -35.15 -9.59
CA ALA A 457 -3.45 -35.35 -10.49
C ALA A 457 -2.22 -34.55 -10.04
N ASP A 458 -2.42 -33.30 -9.60
CA ASP A 458 -1.32 -32.42 -9.17
C ASP A 458 -0.56 -33.00 -7.97
N MET A 459 -1.25 -33.69 -7.06
CA MET A 459 -0.66 -34.31 -5.86
C MET A 459 0.13 -35.59 -6.15
N THR A 460 -0.10 -36.25 -7.29
CA THR A 460 0.64 -37.46 -7.69
C THR A 460 1.94 -37.15 -8.43
N THR A 461 2.13 -35.92 -8.91
CA THR A 461 3.28 -35.50 -9.72
C THR A 461 4.41 -34.81 -8.94
N SER A 462 4.18 -34.42 -7.69
CA SER A 462 5.21 -33.88 -6.80
C SER A 462 6.16 -34.97 -6.31
N GLU A 463 7.47 -34.72 -6.32
CA GLU A 463 8.46 -35.69 -5.81
C GLU A 463 8.11 -36.12 -4.37
N PRO A 464 8.30 -37.41 -4.01
CA PRO A 464 7.89 -37.97 -2.73
C PRO A 464 8.86 -37.53 -1.64
N THR A 465 8.78 -36.26 -1.24
CA THR A 465 9.38 -35.77 -0.01
C THR A 465 8.33 -35.87 1.10
N ASP A 466 8.41 -36.95 1.88
CA ASP A 466 7.76 -37.17 3.19
C ASP A 466 6.24 -36.92 3.35
N MET A 467 5.50 -36.58 2.30
CA MET A 467 4.03 -36.56 2.34
C MET A 467 3.47 -37.99 2.31
N LEU A 468 2.54 -38.26 3.23
CA LEU A 468 1.69 -39.45 3.17
C LEU A 468 1.06 -39.57 1.78
N ASP A 469 1.45 -40.60 1.04
CA ASP A 469 0.87 -40.88 -0.27
C ASP A 469 -0.62 -41.16 -0.10
N MET A 470 -1.44 -40.20 -0.54
CA MET A 470 -2.89 -40.27 -0.40
C MET A 470 -3.48 -41.46 -1.15
N SER A 471 -2.79 -41.98 -2.17
CA SER A 471 -3.22 -43.18 -2.91
C SER A 471 -3.17 -44.43 -2.01
N VAL A 472 -2.10 -44.60 -1.23
CA VAL A 472 -1.93 -45.71 -0.30
C VAL A 472 -3.01 -45.71 0.79
N VAL A 473 -3.33 -44.53 1.32
CA VAL A 473 -4.40 -44.38 2.32
C VAL A 473 -5.76 -44.69 1.70
N ARG A 474 -6.04 -44.15 0.50
CA ARG A 474 -7.30 -44.38 -0.23
C ARG A 474 -7.50 -45.85 -0.57
N ASP A 475 -6.49 -46.51 -1.12
CA ASP A 475 -6.54 -47.92 -1.50
C ASP A 475 -6.80 -48.82 -0.29
N SER A 476 -6.15 -48.53 0.84
CA SER A 476 -6.38 -49.23 2.12
C SER A 476 -7.82 -49.06 2.61
N PHE A 477 -8.39 -47.87 2.48
CA PHE A 477 -9.79 -47.61 2.85
C PHE A 477 -10.79 -48.31 1.93
N LEU A 478 -10.56 -48.26 0.62
CA LEU A 478 -11.40 -48.91 -0.39
C LEU A 478 -11.43 -50.43 -0.21
N GLU A 479 -10.29 -51.05 0.12
CA GLU A 479 -10.21 -52.49 0.36
C GLU A 479 -10.91 -52.89 1.67
N ALA A 480 -10.78 -52.11 2.74
CA ALA A 480 -11.32 -52.44 4.06
C ALA A 480 -12.83 -52.20 4.20
N ARG A 481 -13.39 -51.19 3.53
CA ARG A 481 -14.75 -50.69 3.75
C ARG A 481 -15.89 -51.71 3.49
N PRO A 482 -15.87 -52.53 2.42
CA PRO A 482 -16.92 -53.55 2.19
C PRO A 482 -17.01 -54.58 3.32
N TRP A 483 -15.88 -54.87 3.97
CA TRP A 483 -15.80 -55.85 5.06
C TRP A 483 -16.33 -55.30 6.38
N MET A 484 -16.37 -53.97 6.57
CA MET A 484 -16.82 -53.35 7.83
C MET A 484 -18.30 -53.62 8.16
N PHE A 485 -19.17 -53.83 7.16
CA PHE A 485 -20.54 -54.27 7.43
C PHE A 485 -20.58 -55.75 7.85
N LEU A 486 -19.76 -56.59 7.21
CA LEU A 486 -19.67 -58.01 7.52
C LEU A 486 -19.12 -58.27 8.93
N THR A 487 -18.25 -57.37 9.44
CA THR A 487 -17.70 -57.49 10.78
C THR A 487 -18.73 -57.27 11.89
N TRP A 488 -19.81 -56.50 11.65
CA TRP A 488 -20.94 -56.35 12.58
C TRP A 488 -21.92 -57.54 12.56
N LEU A 489 -21.90 -58.36 11.49
CA LEU A 489 -22.70 -59.59 11.43
C LEU A 489 -22.22 -60.61 12.48
N ILE A 490 -20.91 -60.70 12.70
CA ILE A 490 -20.29 -61.65 13.65
C ILE A 490 -20.78 -61.44 15.10
N PRO A 491 -20.68 -60.24 15.72
CA PRO A 491 -21.18 -60.03 17.07
C PRO A 491 -22.71 -60.19 17.15
N LEU A 492 -23.46 -59.84 16.10
CA LEU A 492 -24.91 -60.05 16.06
C LEU A 492 -25.27 -61.54 16.10
N LEU A 493 -24.56 -62.37 15.31
CA LEU A 493 -24.72 -63.82 15.34
C LEU A 493 -24.28 -64.42 16.68
N LEU A 494 -23.22 -63.89 17.29
CA LEU A 494 -22.78 -64.31 18.63
C LEU A 494 -23.82 -63.98 19.71
N ILE A 495 -24.39 -62.76 19.69
CA ILE A 495 -25.46 -62.34 20.61
C ILE A 495 -26.67 -63.27 20.46
N LEU A 496 -27.06 -63.58 19.22
CA LEU A 496 -28.15 -64.50 18.92
C LEU A 496 -27.84 -65.91 19.43
N ALA A 497 -26.64 -66.44 19.14
CA ALA A 497 -26.20 -67.75 19.61
C ALA A 497 -26.21 -67.84 21.14
N ILE A 498 -25.64 -66.85 21.84
CA ILE A 498 -25.62 -66.79 23.31
C ILE A 498 -27.04 -66.79 23.87
N GLY A 499 -27.94 -65.97 23.29
CA GLY A 499 -29.34 -65.92 23.68
C GLY A 499 -30.03 -67.28 23.57
N PHE A 500 -29.93 -67.93 22.40
CA PHE A 500 -30.56 -69.24 22.14
C PHE A 500 -29.91 -70.41 22.92
N LEU A 501 -28.60 -70.38 23.15
CA LEU A 501 -27.89 -71.40 23.92
C LEU A 501 -28.17 -71.28 25.42
N GLY A 502 -28.18 -70.07 25.96
CA GLY A 502 -28.38 -69.79 27.38
C GLY A 502 -29.84 -69.84 27.84
N GLY A 503 -30.79 -69.37 27.02
CA GLY A 503 -32.19 -69.21 27.38
C GLY A 503 -33.13 -70.28 26.80
N ARG A 504 -34.02 -70.83 27.65
CA ARG A 504 -35.08 -71.77 27.21
C ARG A 504 -36.30 -71.06 26.61
N ASP A 505 -36.59 -69.84 27.08
CA ASP A 505 -37.74 -69.03 26.72
C ASP A 505 -37.32 -67.64 26.26
N TRP A 506 -38.13 -66.94 25.46
CA TRP A 506 -37.81 -65.61 24.92
C TRP A 506 -37.34 -64.60 25.99
N GLY A 507 -37.97 -64.55 27.17
CA GLY A 507 -37.51 -63.70 28.27
C GLY A 507 -36.12 -64.06 28.81
N SER A 508 -35.81 -65.36 28.89
CA SER A 508 -34.48 -65.83 29.30
C SER A 508 -33.43 -65.64 28.19
N ARG A 509 -33.82 -65.78 26.91
CA ARG A 509 -32.92 -65.53 25.76
C ARG A 509 -32.47 -64.07 25.71
N LEU A 510 -33.39 -63.13 25.96
CA LEU A 510 -33.08 -61.71 26.04
C LEU A 510 -32.16 -61.38 27.22
N LEU A 511 -32.34 -62.02 28.37
CA LEU A 511 -31.43 -61.87 29.52
C LEU A 511 -30.02 -62.37 29.21
N TRP A 512 -29.90 -63.55 28.59
CA TRP A 512 -28.59 -64.13 28.22
C TRP A 512 -27.88 -63.35 27.12
N ALA A 513 -28.62 -62.71 26.21
CA ALA A 513 -28.06 -61.81 25.20
C ALA A 513 -27.69 -60.43 25.77
N GLY A 514 -28.52 -59.89 26.67
CA GLY A 514 -28.38 -58.53 27.19
C GLY A 514 -27.24 -58.36 28.20
N VAL A 515 -26.98 -59.36 29.07
CA VAL A 515 -25.92 -59.26 30.09
C VAL A 515 -24.51 -59.14 29.49
N PRO A 516 -24.08 -59.98 28.53
CA PRO A 516 -22.79 -59.82 27.87
C PRO A 516 -22.69 -58.51 27.08
N LEU A 517 -23.79 -58.06 26.47
CA LEU A 517 -23.83 -56.81 25.74
C LEU A 517 -23.67 -55.58 26.66
N LEU A 518 -24.27 -55.63 27.86
CA LEU A 518 -24.07 -54.61 28.90
C LEU A 518 -22.61 -54.56 29.37
N ILE A 519 -22.00 -55.72 29.58
CA ILE A 519 -20.58 -55.84 29.92
C ILE A 519 -19.71 -55.23 28.81
N CYS A 520 -20.02 -55.52 27.54
CA CYS A 520 -19.34 -54.90 26.41
C CYS A 520 -19.45 -53.37 26.43
N GLY A 521 -20.65 -52.81 26.63
CA GLY A 521 -20.87 -51.37 26.70
C GLY A 521 -20.09 -50.70 27.84
N ILE A 522 -20.10 -51.30 29.03
CA ILE A 522 -19.35 -50.78 30.19
C ILE A 522 -17.84 -50.87 29.96
N LEU A 523 -17.34 -52.01 29.47
CA LEU A 523 -15.91 -52.18 29.20
C LEU A 523 -15.42 -51.23 28.11
N SER A 524 -16.19 -51.04 27.04
CA SER A 524 -15.87 -50.05 26.00
C SER A 524 -15.81 -48.62 26.56
N ALA A 525 -16.71 -48.25 27.48
CA ALA A 525 -16.70 -46.94 28.14
C ALA A 525 -15.50 -46.75 29.08
N ILE A 526 -15.11 -47.81 29.81
CA ILE A 526 -13.93 -47.78 30.69
C ILE A 526 -12.66 -47.68 29.88
N VAL A 527 -12.57 -48.43 28.77
CA VAL A 527 -11.38 -48.46 27.90
C VAL A 527 -11.20 -47.12 27.17
N SER A 528 -12.27 -46.43 26.79
CA SER A 528 -12.17 -45.19 25.98
C SER A 528 -11.40 -44.07 26.67
N GLY A 529 -11.49 -43.92 28.00
CA GLY A 529 -10.81 -42.83 28.73
C GLY A 529 -9.28 -42.98 28.82
N PRO A 530 -8.76 -44.05 29.45
CA PRO A 530 -7.33 -44.31 29.56
C PRO A 530 -6.65 -44.49 28.20
N VAL A 531 -7.33 -45.15 27.24
CA VAL A 531 -6.78 -45.32 25.88
C VAL A 531 -6.70 -43.98 25.16
N ALA A 532 -7.64 -43.04 25.36
CA ALA A 532 -7.52 -41.70 24.79
C ALA A 532 -6.28 -40.95 25.28
N ALA A 533 -5.99 -41.03 26.58
CA ALA A 533 -4.81 -40.39 27.16
C ALA A 533 -3.50 -41.03 26.65
N ILE A 534 -3.45 -42.36 26.57
CA ILE A 534 -2.29 -43.10 26.05
C ILE A 534 -2.09 -42.78 24.56
N ALA A 535 -3.16 -42.88 23.75
CA ALA A 535 -3.11 -42.60 22.32
C ALA A 535 -2.72 -41.15 22.04
N SER A 536 -3.21 -40.19 22.81
CA SER A 536 -2.82 -38.78 22.68
C SER A 536 -1.33 -38.58 22.98
N ASN A 537 -0.83 -39.16 24.08
CA ASN A 537 0.59 -39.03 24.43
C ASN A 537 1.49 -39.69 23.41
N GLU A 538 1.09 -40.85 22.88
CA GLU A 538 1.88 -41.57 21.87
C GLU A 538 1.86 -40.85 20.52
N ALA A 539 0.71 -40.33 20.09
CA ALA A 539 0.61 -39.51 18.89
C ALA A 539 1.47 -38.24 19.00
N ILE A 540 1.45 -37.57 20.15
CA ILE A 540 2.28 -36.37 20.39
C ILE A 540 3.78 -36.69 20.35
N LYS A 541 4.22 -37.87 20.84
CA LYS A 541 5.63 -38.28 20.73
C LYS A 541 6.07 -38.58 19.30
N GLN A 542 5.15 -38.99 18.44
CA GLN A 542 5.42 -39.25 17.02
C GLN A 542 5.44 -37.96 16.20
N LEU A 543 4.89 -36.85 16.72
CA LEU A 543 5.09 -35.55 16.10
C LEU A 543 6.58 -35.20 16.18
N PRO A 544 7.21 -34.79 15.07
CA PRO A 544 8.57 -34.27 15.10
C PRO A 544 8.66 -33.15 16.13
N SER A 545 9.67 -33.19 17.02
CA SER A 545 9.80 -32.23 18.12
C SER A 545 10.01 -30.78 17.65
N ASN A 546 10.34 -30.57 16.37
CA ASN A 546 10.38 -29.28 15.70
C ASN A 546 9.79 -29.41 14.27
N MET A 547 8.46 -29.54 14.15
CA MET A 547 7.80 -29.79 12.86
C MET A 547 8.09 -28.68 11.84
N PHE A 548 8.35 -27.46 12.32
CA PHE A 548 8.58 -26.29 11.48
C PHE A 548 10.04 -25.79 11.50
N ALA A 549 11.02 -26.56 11.99
CA ALA A 549 12.42 -26.12 12.11
C ALA A 549 13.02 -25.60 10.79
N ASP A 550 12.80 -26.30 9.68
CA ASP A 550 13.39 -26.00 8.37
C ASP A 550 12.47 -25.16 7.47
N SER A 551 11.37 -24.64 8.02
CA SER A 551 10.37 -23.87 7.27
C SER A 551 10.81 -22.44 6.91
N GLY A 552 11.97 -22.00 7.39
CA GLY A 552 12.43 -20.61 7.29
C GLY A 552 11.66 -19.62 8.16
N LEU A 553 10.71 -20.08 8.98
CA LEU A 553 9.95 -19.26 9.90
C LEU A 553 10.77 -18.88 11.15
N SER A 554 10.43 -17.76 11.79
CA SER A 554 11.02 -17.37 13.07
C SER A 554 10.80 -18.40 14.18
N LEU A 555 11.77 -18.56 15.09
CA LEU A 555 11.69 -19.50 16.23
C LEU A 555 10.41 -19.32 17.07
N GLN A 556 9.97 -18.08 17.25
CA GLN A 556 8.73 -17.77 17.97
C GLN A 556 7.51 -18.34 17.23
N LEU A 557 7.41 -18.11 15.91
CA LEU A 557 6.30 -18.62 15.11
C LEU A 557 6.29 -20.15 15.03
N GLN A 558 7.47 -20.77 14.89
CA GLN A 558 7.61 -22.23 14.93
C GLN A 558 7.02 -22.79 16.24
N SER A 559 7.43 -22.24 17.39
CA SER A 559 6.94 -22.68 18.70
C SER A 559 5.43 -22.53 18.87
N LEU A 560 4.84 -21.44 18.33
CA LEU A 560 3.40 -21.21 18.37
C LEU A 560 2.64 -22.23 17.51
N LEU A 561 3.16 -22.53 16.32
CA LEU A 561 2.60 -23.54 15.42
C LEU A 561 2.70 -24.95 16.03
N ASP A 562 3.85 -25.34 16.57
CA ASP A 562 4.06 -26.64 17.20
C ASP A 562 3.10 -26.84 18.40
N ALA A 563 2.96 -25.83 19.26
CA ALA A 563 2.01 -25.86 20.37
C ALA A 563 0.56 -25.99 19.88
N LYS A 564 0.20 -25.28 18.80
CA LYS A 564 -1.15 -25.31 18.25
C LYS A 564 -1.48 -26.64 17.58
N VAL A 565 -0.55 -27.22 16.83
CA VAL A 565 -0.69 -28.56 16.24
C VAL A 565 -0.86 -29.61 17.34
N THR A 566 -0.05 -29.54 18.40
CA THR A 566 -0.17 -30.44 19.55
C THR A 566 -1.56 -30.34 20.20
N ALA A 567 -2.06 -29.13 20.43
CA ALA A 567 -3.40 -28.90 20.97
C ALA A 567 -4.51 -29.44 20.03
N LEU A 568 -4.36 -29.27 18.72
CA LEU A 568 -5.28 -29.80 17.72
C LEU A 568 -5.31 -31.34 17.73
N VAL A 569 -4.14 -31.99 17.79
CA VAL A 569 -4.03 -33.45 17.89
C VAL A 569 -4.70 -33.97 19.16
N GLN A 570 -4.42 -33.35 20.31
CA GLN A 570 -5.04 -33.73 21.58
C GLN A 570 -6.56 -33.59 21.53
N THR A 571 -7.07 -32.48 20.98
CA THR A 571 -8.51 -32.23 20.84
C THR A 571 -9.16 -33.26 19.91
N THR A 572 -8.50 -33.56 18.80
CA THR A 572 -8.96 -34.53 17.79
C THR A 572 -9.06 -35.93 18.39
N ILE A 573 -8.01 -36.40 19.06
CA ILE A 573 -7.97 -37.73 19.69
C ILE A 573 -9.01 -37.82 20.80
N SER A 574 -9.12 -36.80 21.66
CA SER A 574 -10.15 -36.75 22.70
C SER A 574 -11.56 -36.82 22.11
N SER A 575 -11.82 -36.09 21.02
CA SER A 575 -13.12 -36.10 20.35
C SER A 575 -13.43 -37.45 19.68
N PHE A 576 -12.41 -38.14 19.14
CA PHE A 576 -12.55 -39.49 18.59
C PHE A 576 -13.03 -40.48 19.65
N PHE A 577 -12.34 -40.54 20.80
CA PHE A 577 -12.69 -41.45 21.89
C PHE A 577 -13.97 -41.06 22.63
N SER A 578 -14.31 -39.77 22.65
CA SER A 578 -15.60 -39.30 23.19
C SER A 578 -16.78 -39.83 22.39
N GLY A 579 -16.65 -39.96 21.06
CA GLY A 579 -17.67 -40.60 20.23
C GLY A 579 -17.87 -42.07 20.56
N LEU A 580 -16.77 -42.80 20.79
CA LEU A 580 -16.80 -44.20 21.23
C LEU A 580 -17.49 -44.37 22.59
N LEU A 581 -17.26 -43.42 23.52
CA LEU A 581 -17.94 -43.38 24.81
C LEU A 581 -19.46 -43.21 24.64
N ILE A 582 -19.91 -42.29 23.78
CA ILE A 582 -21.34 -42.11 23.50
C ILE A 582 -21.95 -43.39 22.92
N THR A 583 -21.30 -44.03 21.95
CA THR A 583 -21.80 -45.29 21.37
C THR A 583 -21.88 -46.41 22.41
N SER A 584 -20.87 -46.49 23.29
CA SER A 584 -20.84 -47.48 24.37
C SER A 584 -21.99 -47.27 25.39
N ILE A 585 -22.36 -46.01 25.68
CA ILE A 585 -23.51 -45.67 26.51
C ILE A 585 -24.82 -46.08 25.83
N VAL A 586 -24.99 -45.79 24.53
CA VAL A 586 -26.18 -46.19 23.77
C VAL A 586 -26.38 -47.70 23.80
N ILE A 587 -25.29 -48.47 23.64
CA ILE A 587 -25.31 -49.94 23.74
C ILE A 587 -25.64 -50.40 25.14
N ALA A 588 -25.06 -49.78 26.18
CA ALA A 588 -25.39 -50.09 27.56
C ALA A 588 -26.89 -49.84 27.84
N VAL A 589 -27.45 -48.71 27.39
CA VAL A 589 -28.88 -48.41 27.54
C VAL A 589 -29.75 -49.41 26.78
N ALA A 590 -29.41 -49.75 25.53
CA ALA A 590 -30.12 -50.76 24.74
C ALA A 590 -30.08 -52.14 25.41
N SER A 591 -28.95 -52.51 26.00
CA SER A 591 -28.79 -53.78 26.72
C SER A 591 -29.63 -53.82 28.01
N ILE A 592 -29.72 -52.71 28.76
CA ILE A 592 -30.58 -52.59 29.95
C ILE A 592 -32.05 -52.76 29.55
N ALA A 593 -32.48 -52.12 28.45
CA ALA A 593 -33.84 -52.29 27.94
C ALA A 593 -34.14 -53.76 27.56
N ALA A 594 -33.19 -54.46 26.93
CA ALA A 594 -33.32 -55.88 26.62
C ALA A 594 -33.41 -56.76 27.88
N ILE A 595 -32.62 -56.46 28.91
CA ILE A 595 -32.64 -57.17 30.20
C ILE A 595 -33.99 -56.97 30.91
N VAL A 596 -34.47 -55.73 31.00
CA VAL A 596 -35.75 -55.39 31.65
C VAL A 596 -36.92 -56.00 30.90
N GLY A 597 -36.95 -55.88 29.56
CA GLY A 597 -37.96 -56.53 28.72
C GLY A 597 -37.97 -58.06 28.87
N GLY A 598 -36.77 -58.66 28.92
CA GLY A 598 -36.60 -60.10 29.17
C GLY A 598 -37.13 -60.54 30.55
N ALA A 599 -36.86 -59.75 31.60
CA ALA A 599 -37.34 -60.00 32.95
C ALA A 599 -38.87 -59.91 33.07
N ILE A 600 -39.49 -58.89 32.45
CA ILE A 600 -40.95 -58.72 32.42
C ILE A 600 -41.62 -59.90 31.71
N LEU A 601 -41.11 -60.31 30.55
CA LEU A 601 -41.62 -61.46 29.79
C LEU A 601 -41.46 -62.77 30.56
N HIS A 602 -40.35 -62.93 31.31
CA HIS A 602 -40.12 -64.12 32.13
C HIS A 602 -41.07 -64.17 33.34
N ALA A 603 -41.34 -63.02 33.98
CA ALA A 603 -42.26 -62.91 35.12
C ALA A 603 -43.71 -63.20 34.72
N ARG A 604 -44.19 -62.64 33.60
CA ARG A 604 -45.55 -62.87 33.09
C ARG A 604 -45.82 -64.34 32.78
N ARG A 605 -44.82 -65.08 32.30
CA ARG A 605 -44.96 -66.49 31.98
C ARG A 605 -44.98 -67.42 33.21
N LYS A 606 -44.28 -67.05 34.28
CA LYS A 606 -44.40 -67.76 35.58
C LYS A 606 -45.77 -67.58 36.22
N GLN A 607 -46.37 -66.39 36.05
CA GLN A 607 -47.71 -66.12 36.57
C GLN A 607 -48.80 -66.87 35.78
N GLY A 608 -48.67 -67.02 34.47
CA GLY A 608 -49.61 -67.81 33.64
C GLY A 608 -49.45 -69.34 33.70
N ALA A 609 -48.44 -69.87 34.43
CA ALA A 609 -48.25 -71.30 34.67
C ALA A 609 -48.67 -71.74 36.09
N ALA A 610 -49.10 -70.79 36.92
CA ALA A 610 -49.60 -70.99 38.28
C ALA A 610 -51.14 -70.81 38.39
N SER A 611 -51.80 -70.60 37.25
CA SER A 611 -53.26 -70.69 37.03
C SER A 611 -53.55 -71.90 36.16
#